data_AF-A0A432E0X3-F1
#
_entry.id   AF-A0A432E0X3-F1
#
_cell.length_a   1.000
_cell.length_b   1.000
_cell.length_c   1.000
_cell.angle_alpha   90.00
_cell.angle_beta   90.00
_cell.angle_gamma   90.00
#
_symmetry.space_group_name_H-M   'P 1'
#
loop_
_entity.id
_entity.type
_entity.pdbx_description
1 polymer ?
#
loop_
_entity_poly.entity_id
_entity_poly.type
_entity_poly.pdbx_seq_one_letter_code
_entity_poly.pdbx_strand_id
1 'polypeptide(L)'
;MSQNFNHLYLKALLPFERINESSVFIPFSGENNKYLEFWKKNIDKDGLEEQFKKYCEAVNINEDDLTLMISNDFKDNNEIKPSVWIELLQKILTYESILMIKEKNNDLPFYDILFPLVDFSISSIERILSDNLVNTLQSFFYKDLISSCYNVFLDEFLFFLEKHNYTVIESENSNIYYKEFAQKNISEKYLGLFDKYPMLARILMTKTYRNIQFISKLFERLEKDYNDIENKFQVKLGELDDIILNAGDKHNGETTVILKFAKSYKVVYKPTNLEVTDAFNDLLDWVGDNLVIPLKKFKIINKEEYGWMEFVEYKECETLNDIEEYYEKAGIITGLAYFLSTRDYHYENVIASGNCPVLIDHETIIGPKIKYRIKNDTKRLENSILESLLLPTDETGDREICGLGSVAQKKSKTIISPKIINPNRDTMKKVPQCITQNNESKNIPHLNNVPYHIEDYKDTFISGFIKLYHLILDNKEFLLSEQSPINSFENKKVRFLVRNTEVYFKLLVILSHPEYLKDSTMYGIKQEVLSKAYMVNKHLNTGLLKSEREQITLGDIPAFYINTLSDHLLLENGEKVDLFDMNAMQNLKNKIESASIENCNEQIDFIEESLSLHAVNA
;
A
#
# COMPACT_ATOMS: atom_id res chain seq x y z
N MET A 1 -11.44 11.07 -34.74
CA MET A 1 -10.64 10.85 -33.51
C MET A 1 -11.42 11.22 -32.26
N SER A 2 -12.01 12.42 -32.14
CA SER A 2 -12.80 12.82 -30.95
C SER A 2 -13.96 11.87 -30.61
N GLN A 3 -14.76 11.45 -31.60
CA GLN A 3 -15.85 10.48 -31.39
C GLN A 3 -15.37 9.13 -30.81
N ASN A 4 -14.17 8.67 -31.19
CA ASN A 4 -13.61 7.42 -30.66
C ASN A 4 -13.23 7.53 -29.18
N PHE A 5 -12.80 8.72 -28.71
CA PHE A 5 -12.44 8.93 -27.31
C PHE A 5 -13.65 9.05 -26.39
N ASN A 6 -14.74 9.69 -26.85
CA ASN A 6 -15.99 9.72 -26.09
C ASN A 6 -16.57 8.31 -25.95
N HIS A 7 -16.54 7.52 -27.02
CA HIS A 7 -16.96 6.12 -26.99
C HIS A 7 -16.12 5.28 -26.02
N LEU A 8 -14.79 5.43 -26.09
CA LEU A 8 -13.85 4.75 -25.19
C LEU A 8 -14.09 5.15 -23.73
N TYR A 9 -14.36 6.43 -23.46
CA TYR A 9 -14.69 6.93 -22.14
C TYR A 9 -15.94 6.27 -21.59
N LEU A 10 -17.05 6.27 -22.34
CA LEU A 10 -18.32 5.67 -21.94
C LEU A 10 -18.17 4.15 -21.70
N LYS A 11 -17.42 3.44 -22.56
CA LYS A 11 -17.07 2.03 -22.38
C LYS A 11 -16.25 1.75 -21.12
N ALA A 12 -15.54 2.75 -20.58
CA ALA A 12 -14.72 2.62 -19.39
C ALA A 12 -15.43 3.11 -18.10
N LEU A 13 -16.70 3.52 -18.18
CA LEU A 13 -17.48 3.90 -17.01
C LEU A 13 -17.94 2.67 -16.23
N LEU A 14 -17.68 2.70 -14.93
CA LEU A 14 -18.11 1.69 -13.98
C LEU A 14 -19.60 1.84 -13.67
N PRO A 15 -20.29 0.78 -13.18
CA PRO A 15 -21.72 0.80 -12.89
C PRO A 15 -22.19 2.05 -12.11
N PHE A 16 -21.54 2.39 -11.00
CA PHE A 16 -21.90 3.56 -10.18
C PHE A 16 -21.68 4.90 -10.88
N GLU A 17 -20.72 5.00 -11.81
CA GLU A 17 -20.45 6.23 -12.55
C GLU A 17 -21.51 6.49 -13.63
N ARG A 18 -22.13 5.42 -14.16
CA ARG A 18 -23.18 5.53 -15.19
C ARG A 18 -24.44 6.24 -14.68
N ILE A 19 -24.70 6.18 -13.38
CA ILE A 19 -25.82 6.90 -12.76
C ILE A 19 -25.67 8.42 -12.94
N ASN A 20 -24.43 8.92 -12.82
CA ASN A 20 -24.12 10.33 -13.03
C ASN A 20 -24.25 10.75 -14.50
N GLU A 21 -24.23 9.78 -15.43
CA GLU A 21 -24.35 9.97 -16.88
C GLU A 21 -25.68 9.40 -17.42
N SER A 22 -26.72 9.35 -16.58
CA SER A 22 -28.03 8.72 -16.88
C SER A 22 -28.74 9.28 -18.12
N SER A 23 -28.41 10.50 -18.56
CA SER A 23 -28.96 11.08 -19.80
C SER A 23 -28.45 10.40 -21.08
N VAL A 24 -27.25 9.79 -20.98
CA VAL A 24 -26.51 9.16 -22.09
C VAL A 24 -26.76 7.67 -22.15
N PHE A 25 -26.78 6.98 -21.00
CA PHE A 25 -27.03 5.55 -20.93
C PHE A 25 -28.51 5.20 -21.17
N ILE A 26 -28.74 4.08 -21.85
CA ILE A 26 -30.07 3.55 -22.12
C ILE A 26 -30.35 2.45 -21.09
N PRO A 27 -31.41 2.55 -20.26
CA PRO A 27 -31.79 1.53 -19.30
C PRO A 27 -31.94 0.14 -19.95
N PHE A 28 -31.40 -0.89 -19.30
CA PHE A 28 -31.59 -2.27 -19.74
C PHE A 28 -33.06 -2.70 -19.57
N SER A 29 -33.64 -3.33 -20.61
CA SER A 29 -35.06 -3.69 -20.67
C SER A 29 -35.34 -5.18 -20.93
N GLY A 30 -34.33 -6.05 -20.88
CA GLY A 30 -34.47 -7.48 -21.17
C GLY A 30 -34.79 -8.37 -19.97
N GLU A 31 -35.29 -9.58 -20.23
CA GLU A 31 -35.44 -10.64 -19.23
C GLU A 31 -34.15 -11.51 -19.23
N ASN A 32 -33.46 -11.57 -18.09
CA ASN A 32 -32.13 -12.18 -17.87
C ASN A 32 -30.94 -11.32 -18.31
N ASN A 33 -30.16 -10.86 -17.32
CA ASN A 33 -28.93 -10.12 -17.52
C ASN A 33 -27.76 -10.85 -16.87
N LYS A 34 -26.72 -11.20 -17.65
CA LYS A 34 -25.52 -11.87 -17.16
C LYS A 34 -24.80 -11.09 -16.03
N TYR A 35 -24.87 -9.76 -16.06
CA TYR A 35 -24.26 -8.89 -15.06
C TYR A 35 -25.01 -8.96 -13.74
N LEU A 36 -26.34 -8.99 -13.77
CA LEU A 36 -27.16 -9.14 -12.57
C LEU A 36 -26.88 -10.48 -11.87
N GLU A 37 -26.83 -11.57 -12.62
CA GLU A 37 -26.48 -12.90 -12.09
C GLU A 37 -25.05 -12.95 -11.54
N PHE A 38 -24.10 -12.32 -12.24
CA PHE A 38 -22.73 -12.17 -11.76
C PHE A 38 -22.69 -11.35 -10.46
N TRP A 39 -23.47 -10.28 -10.36
CA TRP A 39 -23.52 -9.42 -9.18
C TRP A 39 -24.06 -10.16 -7.97
N LYS A 40 -25.20 -10.84 -8.12
CA LYS A 40 -25.78 -11.69 -7.06
C LYS A 40 -24.73 -12.67 -6.52
N LYS A 41 -24.01 -13.37 -7.40
CA LYS A 41 -22.93 -14.32 -7.02
C LYS A 41 -21.71 -13.66 -6.36
N ASN A 42 -21.42 -12.41 -6.73
CA ASN A 42 -20.34 -11.67 -6.07
C ASN A 42 -20.73 -11.24 -4.67
N ILE A 43 -22.00 -10.92 -4.40
CA ILE A 43 -22.51 -10.59 -3.06
C ILE A 43 -22.59 -11.84 -2.20
N ASP A 44 -23.32 -12.84 -2.67
CA ASP A 44 -23.57 -14.11 -1.99
C ASP A 44 -23.20 -15.26 -2.91
N LYS A 45 -22.44 -16.26 -2.43
CA LYS A 45 -21.91 -17.32 -3.31
C LYS A 45 -23.02 -18.13 -3.98
N ASP A 46 -24.15 -18.28 -3.30
CA ASP A 46 -25.32 -19.02 -3.80
C ASP A 46 -26.23 -18.13 -4.67
N GLY A 47 -25.96 -16.82 -4.75
CA GLY A 47 -26.67 -15.87 -5.60
C GLY A 47 -28.09 -15.57 -5.10
N LEU A 48 -28.32 -15.63 -3.78
CA LEU A 48 -29.65 -15.49 -3.21
C LEU A 48 -30.24 -14.08 -3.41
N GLU A 49 -31.43 -14.01 -4.00
CA GLU A 49 -32.16 -12.77 -4.30
C GLU A 49 -32.39 -11.90 -3.05
N GLU A 50 -32.71 -12.52 -1.91
CA GLU A 50 -32.94 -11.80 -0.65
C GLU A 50 -31.68 -11.06 -0.16
N GLN A 51 -30.50 -11.67 -0.31
CA GLN A 51 -29.24 -11.05 0.09
C GLN A 51 -28.90 -9.90 -0.85
N PHE A 52 -29.18 -10.06 -2.14
CA PHE A 52 -28.97 -9.00 -3.12
C PHE A 52 -29.90 -7.80 -2.87
N LYS A 53 -31.16 -8.02 -2.52
CA LYS A 53 -32.08 -6.94 -2.13
C LYS A 53 -31.60 -6.17 -0.91
N LYS A 54 -31.16 -6.88 0.14
CA LYS A 54 -30.55 -6.26 1.34
C LYS A 54 -29.32 -5.43 0.99
N TYR A 55 -28.49 -5.93 0.07
CA TYR A 55 -27.36 -5.17 -0.46
C TYR A 55 -27.83 -3.87 -1.14
N CYS A 56 -28.75 -3.95 -2.10
CA CYS A 56 -29.26 -2.78 -2.82
C CYS A 56 -29.87 -1.74 -1.88
N GLU A 57 -30.65 -2.16 -0.89
CA GLU A 57 -31.20 -1.29 0.15
C GLU A 57 -30.08 -0.59 0.95
N ALA A 58 -29.04 -1.33 1.35
CA ALA A 58 -27.94 -0.77 2.14
C ALA A 58 -27.13 0.28 1.36
N VAL A 59 -26.89 0.05 0.07
CA VAL A 59 -26.14 0.99 -0.80
C VAL A 59 -27.03 1.97 -1.56
N ASN A 60 -28.33 2.01 -1.23
CA ASN A 60 -29.34 2.91 -1.82
C ASN A 60 -29.43 2.84 -3.35
N ILE A 61 -29.47 1.61 -3.90
CA ILE A 61 -29.68 1.35 -5.33
C ILE A 61 -31.15 0.97 -5.54
N ASN A 62 -31.86 1.72 -6.39
CA ASN A 62 -33.21 1.37 -6.81
C ASN A 62 -33.21 0.55 -8.14
N GLU A 63 -34.41 0.15 -8.60
CA GLU A 63 -34.54 -0.65 -9.83
C GLU A 63 -34.09 0.10 -11.08
N ASP A 64 -34.43 1.39 -11.21
CA ASP A 64 -34.01 2.22 -12.34
C ASP A 64 -32.48 2.38 -12.38
N ASP A 65 -31.84 2.63 -11.23
CA ASP A 65 -30.38 2.67 -11.10
C ASP A 65 -29.77 1.35 -11.57
N LEU A 66 -30.31 0.22 -11.11
CA LEU A 66 -29.81 -1.10 -11.45
C LEU A 66 -29.85 -1.34 -12.96
N THR A 67 -30.93 -0.93 -13.65
CA THR A 67 -31.04 -1.08 -15.11
C THR A 67 -29.99 -0.27 -15.88
N LEU A 68 -29.61 0.91 -15.38
CA LEU A 68 -28.54 1.74 -15.96
C LEU A 68 -27.16 1.14 -15.66
N MET A 69 -26.93 0.73 -14.42
CA MET A 69 -25.68 0.17 -13.93
C MET A 69 -25.23 -1.07 -14.73
N ILE A 70 -26.19 -1.90 -15.16
CA ILE A 70 -25.94 -3.14 -15.92
C ILE A 70 -26.09 -2.98 -17.45
N SER A 71 -26.34 -1.78 -17.95
CA SER A 71 -26.48 -1.51 -19.39
C SER A 71 -25.15 -1.21 -20.06
N ASN A 72 -24.93 -1.74 -21.27
CA ASN A 72 -23.80 -1.32 -22.12
C ASN A 72 -24.24 -0.42 -23.28
N ASP A 73 -25.52 -0.10 -23.34
CA ASP A 73 -26.10 0.69 -24.41
C ASP A 73 -26.12 2.17 -24.00
N PHE A 74 -25.61 3.02 -24.88
CA PHE A 74 -25.57 4.46 -24.68
C PHE A 74 -25.71 5.19 -26.01
N LYS A 75 -26.20 6.43 -25.93
CA LYS A 75 -26.37 7.31 -27.10
C LYS A 75 -25.03 7.92 -27.49
N ASP A 76 -24.84 8.17 -28.77
CA ASP A 76 -23.74 9.02 -29.23
C ASP A 76 -23.91 10.43 -28.69
N ASN A 77 -22.97 10.87 -27.84
CA ASN A 77 -22.97 12.21 -27.28
C ASN A 77 -21.59 12.88 -27.48
N ASN A 78 -21.59 14.02 -28.18
CA ASN A 78 -20.38 14.80 -28.43
C ASN A 78 -20.08 15.83 -27.31
N GLU A 79 -20.98 16.02 -26.35
CA GLU A 79 -20.84 17.04 -25.29
C GLU A 79 -20.18 16.52 -24.00
N ILE A 80 -19.66 15.29 -24.01
CA ILE A 80 -18.99 14.71 -22.84
C ILE A 80 -17.66 15.45 -22.62
N LYS A 81 -17.52 16.03 -21.42
CA LYS A 81 -16.26 16.65 -21.01
C LYS A 81 -15.18 15.56 -20.87
N PRO A 82 -14.04 15.68 -21.57
CA PRO A 82 -13.00 14.66 -21.49
C PRO A 82 -12.44 14.58 -20.07
N SER A 83 -12.30 13.36 -19.57
CA SER A 83 -11.62 13.10 -18.30
C SER A 83 -10.11 13.22 -18.45
N VAL A 84 -9.40 13.46 -17.34
CA VAL A 84 -7.94 13.66 -17.31
C VAL A 84 -7.18 12.52 -18.02
N TRP A 85 -7.64 11.27 -17.87
CA TRP A 85 -6.98 10.12 -18.50
C TRP A 85 -7.20 10.07 -20.02
N ILE A 86 -8.33 10.58 -20.54
CA ILE A 86 -8.56 10.74 -21.98
C ILE A 86 -7.69 11.85 -22.55
N GLU A 87 -7.58 12.98 -21.85
CA GLU A 87 -6.70 14.08 -22.27
C GLU A 87 -5.23 13.63 -22.32
N LEU A 88 -4.78 12.85 -21.33
CA LEU A 88 -3.44 12.28 -21.35
C LEU A 88 -3.25 11.30 -22.51
N LEU A 89 -4.23 10.43 -22.76
CA LEU A 89 -4.18 9.52 -23.91
C LEU A 89 -4.00 10.31 -25.21
N GLN A 90 -4.77 11.36 -25.42
CA GLN A 90 -4.66 12.20 -26.61
C GLN A 90 -3.25 12.80 -26.76
N LYS A 91 -2.63 13.28 -25.67
CA LYS A 91 -1.26 13.80 -25.66
C LYS A 91 -0.24 12.73 -26.03
N ILE A 92 -0.35 11.53 -25.45
CA ILE A 92 0.56 10.41 -25.74
C ILE A 92 0.42 9.96 -27.20
N LEU A 93 -0.80 9.94 -27.74
CA LEU A 93 -1.03 9.57 -29.13
C LEU A 93 -0.48 10.59 -30.14
N THR A 94 -0.21 11.83 -29.73
CA THR A 94 0.45 12.84 -30.58
C THR A 94 1.93 13.01 -30.28
N TYR A 95 2.45 12.34 -29.25
CA TYR A 95 3.86 12.38 -28.89
C TYR A 95 4.68 11.51 -29.86
N GLU A 96 5.59 12.15 -30.59
CA GLU A 96 6.60 11.45 -31.37
C GLU A 96 7.73 11.04 -30.43
N SER A 97 7.73 9.77 -30.00
CA SER A 97 8.88 9.24 -29.28
C SER A 97 10.09 9.23 -30.22
N ILE A 98 11.17 9.88 -29.81
CA ILE A 98 12.42 9.85 -30.57
C ILE A 98 12.91 8.40 -30.49
N LEU A 99 12.81 7.68 -31.61
CA LEU A 99 13.28 6.31 -31.78
C LEU A 99 14.78 6.21 -31.47
N MET A 100 15.09 5.95 -30.20
CA MET A 100 16.27 5.21 -29.81
C MET A 100 15.80 3.99 -29.03
N ILE A 101 15.34 2.97 -29.77
CA ILE A 101 15.43 1.59 -29.29
C ILE A 101 16.92 1.29 -29.18
N LYS A 102 17.57 1.76 -28.11
CA LYS A 102 18.81 1.13 -27.68
C LYS A 102 18.37 -0.29 -27.32
N GLU A 103 18.97 -1.29 -27.95
CA GLU A 103 18.77 -2.74 -27.73
C GLU A 103 19.05 -3.21 -26.28
N LYS A 104 19.04 -2.29 -25.30
CA LYS A 104 19.45 -2.49 -23.91
C LYS A 104 18.55 -3.46 -23.15
N ASN A 105 17.28 -3.66 -23.53
CA ASN A 105 16.28 -4.28 -22.65
C ASN A 105 15.45 -5.41 -23.30
N ASN A 106 16.05 -6.25 -24.14
CA ASN A 106 15.34 -7.40 -24.75
C ASN A 106 14.76 -8.39 -23.72
N ASP A 107 15.24 -8.36 -22.47
CA ASP A 107 14.78 -9.25 -21.40
C ASP A 107 13.54 -8.75 -20.64
N LEU A 108 13.11 -7.50 -20.86
CA LEU A 108 11.91 -6.92 -20.23
C LEU A 108 10.67 -7.17 -21.11
N PRO A 109 9.71 -8.03 -20.69
CA PRO A 109 8.54 -8.36 -21.50
C PRO A 109 7.74 -7.14 -21.95
N PHE A 110 7.41 -7.07 -23.23
CA PHE A 110 6.60 -6.01 -23.86
C PHE A 110 7.14 -4.59 -23.67
N TYR A 111 8.43 -4.43 -23.36
CA TYR A 111 9.02 -3.11 -23.16
C TYR A 111 8.86 -2.23 -24.42
N ASP A 112 8.99 -2.79 -25.62
CA ASP A 112 8.81 -2.05 -26.88
C ASP A 112 7.41 -1.43 -27.00
N ILE A 113 6.38 -2.17 -26.57
CA ILE A 113 4.99 -1.74 -26.61
C ILE A 113 4.72 -0.66 -25.57
N LEU A 114 5.34 -0.75 -24.38
CA LEU A 114 5.18 0.22 -23.30
C LEU A 114 6.11 1.43 -23.43
N PHE A 115 7.15 1.34 -24.25
CA PHE A 115 8.19 2.35 -24.35
C PHE A 115 7.64 3.75 -24.63
N PRO A 116 6.68 3.97 -25.55
CA PRO A 116 6.13 5.32 -25.76
C PRO A 116 5.52 5.94 -24.49
N LEU A 117 4.87 5.15 -23.64
CA LEU A 117 4.31 5.65 -22.37
C LEU A 117 5.42 5.94 -21.35
N VAL A 118 6.43 5.07 -21.27
CA VAL A 118 7.59 5.25 -20.37
C VAL A 118 8.40 6.48 -20.79
N ASP A 119 8.69 6.62 -22.07
CA ASP A 119 9.43 7.74 -22.63
C ASP A 119 8.70 9.07 -22.43
N PHE A 120 7.40 9.11 -22.73
CA PHE A 120 6.55 10.27 -22.45
C PHE A 120 6.57 10.64 -20.95
N SER A 121 6.57 9.64 -20.07
CA SER A 121 6.61 9.89 -18.62
C SER A 121 7.92 10.55 -18.20
N ILE A 122 9.05 10.09 -18.73
CA ILE A 122 10.37 10.67 -18.47
C ILE A 122 10.46 12.07 -19.06
N SER A 123 10.02 12.27 -20.31
CA SER A 123 10.07 13.57 -20.98
C SER A 123 9.17 14.62 -20.30
N SER A 124 8.16 14.18 -19.57
CA SER A 124 7.25 15.03 -18.80
C SER A 124 7.83 15.49 -17.45
N ILE A 125 8.96 14.93 -17.02
CA ILE A 125 9.68 15.42 -15.84
C ILE A 125 10.54 16.60 -16.27
N GLU A 126 10.13 17.82 -15.94
CA GLU A 126 10.81 19.08 -16.32
C GLU A 126 12.11 19.32 -15.54
N ARG A 127 13.05 18.37 -15.60
CA ARG A 127 14.34 18.42 -14.89
C ARG A 127 15.44 17.73 -15.69
N ILE A 128 16.67 18.24 -15.58
CA ILE A 128 17.86 17.52 -16.05
C ILE A 128 18.16 16.37 -15.09
N LEU A 129 18.08 15.15 -15.60
CA LEU A 129 18.32 13.92 -14.85
C LEU A 129 19.65 13.29 -15.26
N SER A 130 20.36 12.69 -14.32
CA SER A 130 21.52 11.85 -14.64
C SER A 130 21.06 10.57 -15.36
N ASP A 131 21.94 9.97 -16.16
CA ASP A 131 21.64 8.70 -16.84
C ASP A 131 21.18 7.61 -15.86
N ASN A 132 21.74 7.59 -14.65
CA ASN A 132 21.35 6.63 -13.61
C ASN A 132 19.89 6.85 -13.15
N LEU A 133 19.52 8.09 -12.83
CA LEU A 133 18.15 8.43 -12.45
C LEU A 133 17.14 8.16 -13.57
N VAL A 134 17.52 8.43 -14.84
CA VAL A 134 16.68 8.09 -15.99
C VAL A 134 16.42 6.58 -16.03
N ASN A 135 17.45 5.74 -15.88
CA ASN A 135 17.27 4.28 -15.87
C ASN A 135 16.39 3.82 -14.70
N THR A 136 16.60 4.38 -13.50
CA THR A 136 15.80 4.09 -12.30
C THR A 136 14.32 4.44 -12.53
N LEU A 137 14.03 5.64 -13.04
CA LEU A 137 12.67 6.07 -13.34
C LEU A 137 12.04 5.26 -14.47
N GLN A 138 12.77 4.96 -15.55
CA GLN A 138 12.29 4.10 -16.63
C GLN A 138 11.90 2.72 -16.10
N SER A 139 12.72 2.13 -15.22
CA SER A 139 12.39 0.87 -14.57
C SER A 139 11.15 0.99 -13.69
N PHE A 140 10.98 2.09 -12.97
CA PHE A 140 9.81 2.32 -12.12
C PHE A 140 8.52 2.42 -12.95
N PHE A 141 8.48 3.30 -13.96
CA PHE A 141 7.32 3.45 -14.83
C PHE A 141 6.98 2.15 -15.55
N TYR A 142 7.99 1.47 -16.11
CA TYR A 142 7.77 0.17 -16.75
C TYR A 142 7.17 -0.87 -15.79
N LYS A 143 7.76 -1.04 -14.60
CA LYS A 143 7.29 -2.04 -13.61
C LYS A 143 5.85 -1.76 -13.16
N ASP A 144 5.49 -0.49 -12.97
CA ASP A 144 4.12 -0.13 -12.59
C ASP A 144 3.12 -0.41 -13.73
N LEU A 145 3.47 -0.09 -14.98
CA LEU A 145 2.59 -0.32 -16.14
C LEU A 145 2.45 -1.81 -16.48
N ILE A 146 3.56 -2.56 -16.52
CA ILE A 146 3.55 -3.98 -16.92
C ILE A 146 2.71 -4.82 -15.95
N SER A 147 2.70 -4.47 -14.66
CA SER A 147 1.89 -5.14 -13.63
C SER A 147 0.39 -5.18 -13.95
N SER A 148 -0.11 -4.22 -14.74
CA SER A 148 -1.53 -4.08 -15.09
C SER A 148 -1.89 -4.58 -16.49
N CYS A 149 -0.91 -4.73 -17.39
CA CYS A 149 -1.18 -5.05 -18.80
C CYS A 149 -0.58 -6.37 -19.26
N TYR A 150 0.30 -6.99 -18.47
CA TYR A 150 1.05 -8.18 -18.89
C TYR A 150 0.16 -9.30 -19.47
N ASN A 151 -0.90 -9.69 -18.74
CA ASN A 151 -1.77 -10.78 -19.18
C ASN A 151 -2.53 -10.42 -20.46
N VAL A 152 -2.93 -9.15 -20.62
CA VAL A 152 -3.60 -8.69 -21.84
C VAL A 152 -2.66 -8.76 -23.03
N PHE A 153 -1.43 -8.26 -22.91
CA PHE A 153 -0.48 -8.29 -24.01
C PHE A 153 -0.08 -9.71 -24.40
N LEU A 154 0.06 -10.61 -23.42
CA LEU A 154 0.32 -12.02 -23.72
C LEU A 154 -0.84 -12.66 -24.48
N ASP A 155 -2.08 -12.51 -24.00
CA ASP A 155 -3.25 -13.09 -24.65
C ASP A 155 -3.43 -12.53 -26.07
N GLU A 156 -3.25 -11.22 -26.27
CA GLU A 156 -3.33 -10.60 -27.59
C GLU A 156 -2.20 -11.05 -28.52
N PHE A 157 -0.99 -11.25 -27.98
CA PHE A 157 0.12 -11.75 -28.78
C PHE A 157 -0.10 -13.19 -29.22
N LEU A 158 -0.55 -14.07 -28.31
CA LEU A 158 -0.87 -15.45 -28.64
C LEU A 158 -2.02 -15.53 -29.66
N PHE A 159 -3.07 -14.72 -29.49
CA PHE A 159 -4.15 -14.59 -30.47
C PHE A 159 -3.66 -14.06 -31.82
N PHE A 160 -2.71 -13.12 -31.83
CA PHE A 160 -2.10 -12.61 -33.05
C PHE A 160 -1.37 -13.71 -33.82
N LEU A 161 -0.60 -14.56 -33.14
CA LEU A 161 0.08 -15.72 -33.75
C LEU A 161 -0.93 -16.70 -34.36
N GLU A 162 -1.98 -17.06 -33.62
CA GLU A 162 -3.01 -17.99 -34.07
C GLU A 162 -3.75 -17.45 -35.29
N LYS A 163 -4.18 -16.18 -35.26
CA LYS A 163 -4.95 -15.54 -36.33
C LYS A 163 -4.21 -15.49 -37.67
N HIS A 164 -2.88 -15.37 -37.65
CA HIS A 164 -2.06 -15.31 -38.87
C HIS A 164 -1.53 -16.70 -39.29
N ASN A 165 -1.91 -17.77 -38.58
CA ASN A 165 -1.39 -19.12 -38.78
C ASN A 165 0.16 -19.16 -38.76
N TYR A 166 0.78 -18.35 -37.90
CA TYR A 166 2.23 -18.32 -37.79
C TYR A 166 2.73 -19.61 -37.14
N THR A 167 3.72 -20.23 -37.78
CA THR A 167 4.37 -21.44 -37.25
C THR A 167 5.56 -21.03 -36.41
N VAL A 168 5.42 -21.18 -35.09
CA VAL A 168 6.50 -20.87 -34.14
C VAL A 168 7.43 -22.08 -34.01
N ILE A 169 8.71 -21.90 -34.35
CA ILE A 169 9.73 -22.94 -34.21
C ILE A 169 10.43 -22.77 -32.86
N GLU A 170 10.23 -23.70 -31.93
CA GLU A 170 10.74 -23.58 -30.55
C GLU A 170 12.28 -23.49 -30.43
N SER A 171 13.02 -24.01 -31.41
CA SER A 171 14.50 -23.96 -31.44
C SER A 171 15.06 -22.64 -31.97
N GLU A 172 14.22 -21.75 -32.51
CA GLU A 172 14.67 -20.47 -33.06
C GLU A 172 14.49 -19.33 -32.07
N ASN A 173 15.53 -18.50 -31.96
CA ASN A 173 15.51 -17.29 -31.15
C ASN A 173 14.87 -16.11 -31.91
N SER A 174 13.85 -16.38 -32.74
CA SER A 174 13.19 -15.40 -33.61
C SER A 174 12.31 -14.43 -32.82
N ASN A 175 12.21 -13.19 -33.31
CA ASN A 175 11.32 -12.16 -32.80
C ASN A 175 10.58 -11.42 -33.92
N ILE A 176 10.42 -12.04 -35.08
CA ILE A 176 9.82 -11.43 -36.28
C ILE A 176 8.34 -11.13 -36.01
N TYR A 177 7.59 -12.12 -35.54
CA TYR A 177 6.15 -11.98 -35.28
C TYR A 177 5.89 -11.10 -34.06
N TYR A 178 6.72 -11.19 -33.02
CA TYR A 178 6.64 -10.28 -31.88
C TYR A 178 6.87 -8.82 -32.31
N LYS A 179 7.89 -8.54 -33.14
CA LYS A 179 8.16 -7.18 -33.63
C LYS A 179 7.02 -6.66 -34.50
N GLU A 180 6.45 -7.51 -35.35
CA GLU A 180 5.26 -7.16 -36.15
C GLU A 180 4.07 -6.81 -35.24
N PHE A 181 3.81 -7.63 -34.22
CA PHE A 181 2.76 -7.37 -33.23
C PHE A 181 2.98 -6.04 -32.47
N ALA A 182 4.20 -5.79 -32.00
CA ALA A 182 4.55 -4.57 -31.28
C ALA A 182 4.43 -3.34 -32.18
N GLN A 183 5.00 -3.39 -33.38
CA GLN A 183 4.95 -2.31 -34.36
C GLN A 183 3.51 -1.99 -34.77
N LYS A 184 2.67 -3.01 -34.96
CA LYS A 184 1.26 -2.83 -35.26
C LYS A 184 0.56 -2.03 -34.15
N ASN A 185 0.68 -2.46 -32.89
CA ASN A 185 0.05 -1.77 -31.76
C ASN A 185 0.49 -0.30 -31.65
N ILE A 186 1.78 -0.03 -31.84
CA ILE A 186 2.32 1.34 -31.78
C ILE A 186 1.82 2.18 -32.97
N SER A 187 1.88 1.64 -34.19
CA SER A 187 1.46 2.35 -35.42
C SER A 187 -0.05 2.65 -35.44
N GLU A 188 -0.86 1.74 -34.90
CA GLU A 188 -2.30 1.92 -34.71
C GLU A 188 -2.65 2.70 -33.44
N LYS A 189 -1.64 3.23 -32.72
CA LYS A 189 -1.80 4.07 -31.54
C LYS A 189 -2.67 3.40 -30.46
N TYR A 190 -2.55 2.08 -30.31
CA TYR A 190 -3.29 1.24 -29.37
C TYR A 190 -4.82 1.29 -29.51
N LEU A 191 -5.37 1.90 -30.57
CA LEU A 191 -6.82 2.17 -30.65
C LEU A 191 -7.66 0.89 -30.63
N GLY A 192 -7.26 -0.13 -31.40
CA GLY A 192 -7.96 -1.42 -31.41
C GLY A 192 -7.85 -2.17 -30.08
N LEU A 193 -6.69 -2.09 -29.43
CA LEU A 193 -6.48 -2.69 -28.12
C LEU A 193 -7.35 -2.01 -27.05
N PHE A 194 -7.36 -0.68 -26.99
CA PHE A 194 -8.12 0.07 -26.00
C PHE A 194 -9.62 0.02 -26.24
N ASP A 195 -10.09 -0.09 -27.49
CA ASP A 195 -11.51 -0.34 -27.76
C ASP A 195 -11.98 -1.72 -27.24
N LYS A 196 -11.10 -2.72 -27.30
CA LYS A 196 -11.32 -4.07 -26.75
C LYS A 196 -11.15 -4.14 -25.23
N TYR A 197 -10.22 -3.36 -24.67
CA TYR A 197 -9.89 -3.30 -23.24
C TYR A 197 -10.00 -1.86 -22.70
N PRO A 198 -11.22 -1.31 -22.59
CA PRO A 198 -11.43 0.09 -22.19
C PRO A 198 -10.91 0.39 -20.78
N MET A 199 -11.05 -0.56 -19.84
CA MET A 199 -10.51 -0.39 -18.48
C MET A 199 -8.99 -0.42 -18.46
N LEU A 200 -8.34 -1.16 -19.37
CA LEU A 200 -6.89 -1.12 -19.49
C LEU A 200 -6.40 0.28 -19.90
N ALA A 201 -7.07 0.91 -20.87
CA ALA A 201 -6.75 2.27 -21.30
C ALA A 201 -6.84 3.25 -20.12
N ARG A 202 -7.96 3.21 -19.39
CA ARG A 202 -8.20 4.05 -18.21
C ARG A 202 -7.12 3.85 -17.14
N ILE A 203 -6.78 2.60 -16.80
CA ILE A 203 -5.79 2.27 -15.77
C ILE A 203 -4.39 2.75 -16.17
N LEU A 204 -3.92 2.42 -17.39
CA LEU A 204 -2.58 2.80 -17.84
C LEU A 204 -2.39 4.31 -17.87
N MET A 205 -3.40 5.05 -18.37
CA MET A 205 -3.34 6.50 -18.41
C MET A 205 -3.43 7.12 -17.01
N THR A 206 -4.29 6.60 -16.14
CA THR A 206 -4.37 7.07 -14.76
C THR A 206 -3.07 6.85 -14.01
N LYS A 207 -2.46 5.67 -14.11
CA LYS A 207 -1.15 5.37 -13.51
C LYS A 207 -0.04 6.27 -14.06
N THR A 208 0.01 6.44 -15.39
CA THR A 208 0.99 7.32 -16.05
C THR A 208 0.87 8.75 -15.53
N TYR A 209 -0.34 9.31 -15.54
CA TYR A 209 -0.61 10.66 -15.05
C TYR A 209 -0.14 10.84 -13.60
N ARG A 210 -0.57 9.95 -12.70
CA ARG A 210 -0.31 10.06 -11.27
C ARG A 210 1.17 9.87 -10.92
N ASN A 211 1.85 8.95 -11.61
CA ASN A 211 3.29 8.76 -11.41
C ASN A 211 4.10 9.97 -11.88
N ILE A 212 3.72 10.60 -13.01
CA ILE A 212 4.34 11.86 -13.44
C ILE A 212 4.14 12.94 -12.37
N GLN A 213 2.91 13.12 -11.89
CA GLN A 213 2.62 14.09 -10.83
C GLN A 213 3.43 13.83 -9.56
N PHE A 214 3.49 12.57 -9.11
CA PHE A 214 4.24 12.18 -7.92
C PHE A 214 5.74 12.48 -8.05
N ILE A 215 6.38 12.07 -9.15
CA ILE A 215 7.82 12.27 -9.36
C ILE A 215 8.14 13.77 -9.53
N SER A 216 7.32 14.53 -10.27
CA SER A 216 7.48 15.98 -10.38
C SER A 216 7.37 16.67 -9.01
N LYS A 217 6.35 16.30 -8.22
CA LYS A 217 6.15 16.82 -6.87
C LYS A 217 7.30 16.48 -5.92
N LEU A 218 7.84 15.26 -5.99
CA LEU A 218 9.01 14.84 -5.24
C LEU A 218 10.22 15.75 -5.53
N PHE A 219 10.52 15.99 -6.81
CA PHE A 219 11.67 16.81 -7.18
C PHE A 219 11.48 18.29 -6.87
N GLU A 220 10.27 18.83 -7.06
CA GLU A 220 9.94 20.21 -6.65
C GLU A 220 10.14 20.40 -5.15
N ARG A 221 9.60 19.47 -4.34
CA ARG A 221 9.75 19.48 -2.89
C ARG A 221 11.22 19.32 -2.47
N LEU A 222 11.97 18.43 -3.13
CA LEU A 222 13.40 18.25 -2.86
C LEU A 222 14.18 19.53 -3.12
N GLU A 223 13.95 20.20 -4.24
CA GLU A 223 14.63 21.44 -4.59
C GLU A 223 14.30 22.56 -3.61
N LYS A 224 13.02 22.70 -3.27
CA LYS A 224 12.55 23.69 -2.30
C LYS A 224 13.17 23.51 -0.91
N ASP A 225 13.29 22.27 -0.45
CA ASP A 225 13.70 21.95 0.92
C ASP A 225 15.18 21.56 1.06
N TYR A 226 15.95 21.54 -0.04
CA TYR A 226 17.32 21.02 -0.05
C TYR A 226 18.20 21.61 1.07
N ASN A 227 18.17 22.93 1.25
CA ASN A 227 18.95 23.61 2.29
C ASN A 227 18.45 23.29 3.70
N ASP A 228 17.14 23.12 3.89
CA ASP A 228 16.56 22.75 5.19
C ASP A 228 17.03 21.35 5.60
N ILE A 229 17.10 20.43 4.63
CA ILE A 229 17.63 19.07 4.82
C ILE A 229 19.11 19.12 5.25
N GLU A 230 19.96 19.84 4.52
CA GLU A 230 21.37 20.00 4.88
C GLU A 230 21.55 20.58 6.29
N ASN A 231 20.79 21.63 6.62
CA ASN A 231 20.88 22.31 7.92
C ASN A 231 20.38 21.43 9.07
N LYS A 232 19.19 20.82 8.95
CA LYS A 232 18.59 20.01 10.03
C LYS A 232 19.38 18.73 10.26
N PHE A 233 19.78 18.04 9.19
CA PHE A 233 20.51 16.77 9.30
C PHE A 233 22.00 16.99 9.54
N GLN A 234 22.50 18.22 9.38
CA GLN A 234 23.90 18.62 9.57
C GLN A 234 24.84 17.90 8.60
N VAL A 235 24.44 17.89 7.33
CA VAL A 235 25.15 17.19 6.25
C VAL A 235 25.31 18.07 5.03
N LYS A 236 26.22 17.67 4.14
CA LYS A 236 26.29 18.19 2.77
C LYS A 236 25.87 17.07 1.83
N LEU A 237 24.70 17.20 1.22
CA LEU A 237 24.09 16.15 0.41
C LEU A 237 24.89 15.96 -0.89
N GLY A 238 25.23 17.06 -1.57
CA GLY A 238 25.80 16.98 -2.92
C GLY A 238 24.77 16.50 -3.95
N GLU A 239 25.24 16.00 -5.09
CA GLU A 239 24.33 15.59 -6.17
C GLU A 239 23.51 14.35 -5.80
N LEU A 240 22.26 14.31 -6.27
CA LEU A 240 21.40 13.15 -6.15
C LEU A 240 21.86 12.09 -7.17
N ASP A 241 22.29 10.94 -6.68
CA ASP A 241 22.85 9.84 -7.49
C ASP A 241 21.75 8.86 -7.94
N ASP A 242 20.86 8.49 -7.01
CA ASP A 242 19.83 7.49 -7.23
C ASP A 242 18.64 7.67 -6.28
N ILE A 243 17.51 7.02 -6.58
CA ILE A 243 16.33 6.98 -5.71
C ILE A 243 15.79 5.54 -5.61
N ILE A 244 15.38 5.12 -4.42
CA ILE A 244 14.62 3.89 -4.21
C ILE A 244 13.16 4.28 -4.06
N LEU A 245 12.38 4.00 -5.10
CA LEU A 245 10.93 4.21 -5.15
C LEU A 245 10.20 2.99 -4.57
N ASN A 246 8.94 3.18 -4.17
CA ASN A 246 8.10 2.14 -3.55
C ASN A 246 8.74 1.55 -2.28
N ALA A 247 9.36 2.39 -1.44
CA ALA A 247 9.94 1.96 -0.17
C ALA A 247 8.89 1.80 0.96
N GLY A 248 7.60 1.95 0.62
CA GLY A 248 6.44 1.65 1.46
C GLY A 248 5.21 1.50 0.57
N ASP A 249 4.05 1.25 1.17
CA ASP A 249 2.81 1.11 0.43
C ASP A 249 2.45 2.39 -0.35
N LYS A 250 1.81 2.20 -1.50
CA LYS A 250 1.34 3.31 -2.36
C LYS A 250 -0.07 3.72 -1.93
N HIS A 251 -0.21 4.97 -1.54
CA HIS A 251 -1.48 5.59 -1.15
C HIS A 251 -1.64 6.91 -1.86
N ASN A 252 -2.85 7.17 -2.36
CA ASN A 252 -3.14 8.38 -3.13
C ASN A 252 -2.12 8.67 -4.26
N GLY A 253 -1.61 7.62 -4.91
CA GLY A 253 -0.64 7.77 -5.99
C GLY A 253 0.80 8.08 -5.56
N GLU A 254 1.08 8.26 -4.27
CA GLU A 254 2.39 8.58 -3.70
C GLU A 254 2.91 7.43 -2.83
N THR A 255 4.23 7.37 -2.61
CA THR A 255 4.88 6.35 -1.77
C THR A 255 6.11 6.93 -1.08
N THR A 256 6.61 6.22 -0.07
CA THR A 256 7.90 6.53 0.56
C THR A 256 9.03 6.37 -0.46
N VAL A 257 9.97 7.33 -0.48
CA VAL A 257 11.14 7.31 -1.37
C VAL A 257 12.42 7.47 -0.56
N ILE A 258 13.42 6.62 -0.83
CA ILE A 258 14.76 6.79 -0.25
C ILE A 258 15.65 7.43 -1.30
N LEU A 259 16.10 8.66 -1.04
CA LEU A 259 17.01 9.38 -1.92
C LEU A 259 18.45 9.06 -1.52
N LYS A 260 19.28 8.70 -2.51
CA LYS A 260 20.70 8.44 -2.33
C LYS A 260 21.49 9.57 -2.96
N PHE A 261 22.26 10.27 -2.15
CA PHE A 261 23.14 11.34 -2.58
C PHE A 261 24.59 10.85 -2.69
N ALA A 262 25.44 11.71 -3.26
CA ALA A 262 26.87 11.52 -3.30
C ALA A 262 27.43 11.11 -1.92
N LYS A 263 28.47 10.26 -1.91
CA LYS A 263 29.04 9.65 -0.70
C LYS A 263 28.07 8.75 0.07
N SER A 264 27.05 8.23 -0.60
CA SER A 264 26.10 7.25 -0.09
C SER A 264 25.20 7.74 1.06
N TYR A 265 25.11 9.06 1.28
CA TYR A 265 24.18 9.61 2.28
C TYR A 265 22.74 9.41 1.80
N LYS A 266 21.83 9.09 2.73
CA LYS A 266 20.44 8.78 2.42
C LYS A 266 19.49 9.66 3.20
N VAL A 267 18.41 10.05 2.52
CA VAL A 267 17.28 10.77 3.12
C VAL A 267 16.01 10.04 2.72
N VAL A 268 15.07 9.92 3.65
CA VAL A 268 13.75 9.36 3.37
C VAL A 268 12.77 10.50 3.14
N TYR A 269 12.06 10.45 2.02
CA TYR A 269 10.91 11.27 1.74
C TYR A 269 9.64 10.51 2.08
N LYS A 270 8.78 11.11 2.90
CA LYS A 270 7.45 10.61 3.24
C LYS A 270 6.39 11.58 2.71
N PRO A 271 5.46 11.14 1.85
CA PRO A 271 4.36 11.97 1.35
C PRO A 271 3.21 12.10 2.36
N THR A 272 3.51 12.25 3.64
CA THR A 272 2.52 12.38 4.72
C THR A 272 3.02 13.31 5.83
N ASN A 273 2.10 13.76 6.67
CA ASN A 273 2.40 14.55 7.86
C ASN A 273 3.25 13.73 8.85
N LEU A 274 4.31 14.32 9.39
CA LEU A 274 5.23 13.65 10.31
C LEU A 274 5.13 14.15 11.76
N GLU A 275 4.16 14.98 12.12
CA GLU A 275 4.07 15.53 13.48
C GLU A 275 3.89 14.47 14.57
N VAL A 276 3.24 13.35 14.23
CA VAL A 276 3.13 12.21 15.16
C VAL A 276 4.51 11.58 15.45
N THR A 277 5.47 11.71 14.53
CA THR A 277 6.85 11.28 14.76
C THR A 277 7.58 12.19 15.75
N ASP A 278 7.36 13.51 15.68
CA ASP A 278 7.92 14.42 16.68
C ASP A 278 7.36 14.10 18.08
N ALA A 279 6.05 13.87 18.18
CA ALA A 279 5.40 13.47 19.44
C ALA A 279 5.96 12.16 20.01
N PHE A 280 6.22 11.17 19.15
CA PHE A 280 6.84 9.92 19.58
C PHE A 280 8.30 10.10 19.98
N ASN A 281 9.07 10.91 19.26
CA ASN A 281 10.45 11.26 19.63
C ASN A 281 10.51 11.94 21.00
N ASP A 282 9.61 12.86 21.30
CA ASP A 282 9.52 13.54 22.61
C ASP A 282 9.18 12.56 23.74
N LEU A 283 8.30 11.58 23.46
CA LEU A 283 7.99 10.52 24.42
C LEU A 283 9.19 9.58 24.65
N LEU A 284 9.93 9.23 23.59
CA LEU A 284 11.16 8.44 23.71
C LEU A 284 12.22 9.15 24.57
N ASP A 285 12.37 10.47 24.41
CA ASP A 285 13.26 11.27 25.26
C ASP A 285 12.84 11.20 26.72
N TRP A 286 11.55 11.46 27.00
CA TRP A 286 11.04 11.42 28.37
C TRP A 286 11.25 10.05 29.03
N VAL A 287 10.94 8.95 28.33
CA VAL A 287 11.17 7.60 28.87
C VAL A 287 12.66 7.35 29.07
N GLY A 288 13.48 7.69 28.07
CA GLY A 288 14.92 7.43 28.11
C GLY A 288 15.62 8.18 29.24
N ASP A 289 15.25 9.42 29.49
CA ASP A 289 15.77 10.24 30.59
C ASP A 289 15.36 9.69 31.96
N ASN A 290 14.11 9.26 32.13
CA ASN A 290 13.63 8.73 33.42
C ASN A 290 14.14 7.32 33.73
N LEU A 291 14.34 6.48 32.72
CA LEU A 291 14.92 5.14 32.90
C LEU A 291 16.45 5.16 32.90
N VAL A 292 17.07 6.26 32.49
CA VAL A 292 18.52 6.36 32.21
C VAL A 292 18.94 5.30 31.16
N ILE A 293 18.06 5.07 30.17
CA ILE A 293 18.27 4.13 29.06
C ILE A 293 18.09 4.91 27.76
N PRO A 294 19.16 5.19 26.99
CA PRO A 294 19.04 5.98 25.77
C PRO A 294 18.21 5.22 24.72
N LEU A 295 17.04 5.78 24.39
CA LEU A 295 16.19 5.30 23.30
C LEU A 295 16.52 6.06 22.02
N LYS A 296 16.55 5.35 20.90
CA LYS A 296 16.95 5.93 19.62
C LYS A 296 15.76 6.60 18.92
N LYS A 297 15.87 7.91 18.75
CA LYS A 297 15.05 8.73 17.85
C LYS A 297 15.77 9.03 16.53
N PHE A 298 15.06 9.59 15.57
CA PHE A 298 15.64 10.06 14.30
C PHE A 298 15.12 11.45 13.94
N LYS A 299 15.95 12.22 13.24
CA LYS A 299 15.60 13.60 12.86
C LYS A 299 14.55 13.60 11.77
N ILE A 300 13.59 14.53 11.87
CA ILE A 300 12.60 14.80 10.82
C ILE A 300 12.51 16.28 10.46
N ILE A 301 11.94 16.55 9.29
CA ILE A 301 11.46 17.86 8.85
C ILE A 301 10.01 17.65 8.41
N ASN A 302 9.06 18.15 9.20
CA ASN A 302 7.65 18.14 8.83
C ASN A 302 7.29 19.37 7.99
N LYS A 303 6.58 19.16 6.88
CA LYS A 303 6.10 20.19 5.94
C LYS A 303 4.58 20.09 5.75
N GLU A 304 3.88 19.73 6.83
CA GLU A 304 2.42 19.57 6.95
C GLU A 304 1.83 18.42 6.14
N GLU A 305 2.02 18.39 4.82
CA GLU A 305 1.48 17.35 3.92
C GLU A 305 2.51 16.30 3.51
N TYR A 306 3.77 16.50 3.88
CA TYR A 306 4.89 15.63 3.59
C TYR A 306 6.02 15.93 4.58
N GLY A 307 7.09 15.13 4.53
CA GLY A 307 8.29 15.44 5.28
C GLY A 307 9.50 14.63 4.87
N TRP A 308 10.62 14.98 5.49
CA TRP A 308 11.91 14.34 5.30
C TRP A 308 12.33 13.68 6.61
N MET A 309 12.89 12.48 6.54
CA MET A 309 13.43 11.78 7.69
C MET A 309 14.90 11.43 7.44
N GLU A 310 15.68 11.46 8.50
CA GLU A 310 16.98 10.81 8.57
C GLU A 310 16.82 9.32 8.23
N PHE A 311 17.71 8.81 7.36
CA PHE A 311 17.70 7.38 7.05
C PHE A 311 18.29 6.58 8.22
N VAL A 312 17.47 5.74 8.84
CA VAL A 312 17.90 4.83 9.90
C VAL A 312 18.62 3.63 9.28
N GLU A 313 19.93 3.53 9.53
CA GLU A 313 20.73 2.41 9.05
C GLU A 313 20.60 1.18 9.95
N TYR A 314 20.47 0.01 9.33
CA TYR A 314 20.77 -1.25 10.00
C TYR A 314 22.25 -1.28 10.37
N LYS A 315 22.55 -1.68 11.61
CA LYS A 315 23.92 -1.84 12.11
C LYS A 315 23.98 -3.09 12.97
N GLU A 316 25.02 -3.90 12.78
CA GLU A 316 25.28 -5.03 13.67
C GLU A 316 25.65 -4.52 15.08
N CYS A 317 25.34 -5.34 16.07
CA CYS A 317 25.85 -5.22 17.43
C CYS A 317 27.34 -5.58 17.46
N GLU A 318 28.09 -4.95 18.35
CA GLU A 318 29.53 -5.18 18.52
C GLU A 318 29.81 -6.21 19.63
N THR A 319 28.88 -6.34 20.59
CA THR A 319 29.02 -7.24 21.74
C THR A 319 27.72 -8.01 22.06
N LEU A 320 27.81 -9.04 22.90
CA LEU A 320 26.62 -9.71 23.43
C LEU A 320 25.80 -8.80 24.37
N ASN A 321 26.47 -7.89 25.09
CA ASN A 321 25.80 -6.89 25.91
C ASN A 321 24.93 -5.96 25.06
N ASP A 322 25.35 -5.62 23.83
CA ASP A 322 24.54 -4.84 22.90
C ASP A 322 23.25 -5.57 22.50
N ILE A 323 23.27 -6.91 22.42
CA ILE A 323 22.09 -7.74 22.14
C ILE A 323 21.14 -7.72 23.35
N GLU A 324 21.68 -7.82 24.57
CA GLU A 324 20.89 -7.70 25.79
C GLU A 324 20.22 -6.32 25.89
N GLU A 325 20.98 -5.25 25.67
CA GLU A 325 20.46 -3.88 25.62
C GLU A 325 19.43 -3.67 24.52
N TYR A 326 19.62 -4.30 23.35
CA TYR A 326 18.65 -4.27 22.26
C TYR A 326 17.29 -4.81 22.72
N TYR A 327 17.27 -6.00 23.32
CA TYR A 327 16.02 -6.64 23.73
C TYR A 327 15.39 -6.01 24.96
N GLU A 328 16.18 -5.44 25.88
CA GLU A 328 15.66 -4.61 26.95
C GLU A 328 14.93 -3.37 26.40
N LYS A 329 15.56 -2.64 25.46
CA LYS A 329 14.92 -1.49 24.78
C LYS A 329 13.73 -1.91 23.94
N ALA A 330 13.76 -3.10 23.34
CA ALA A 330 12.62 -3.66 22.63
C ALA A 330 11.42 -3.83 23.57
N GLY A 331 11.63 -4.38 24.77
CA GLY A 331 10.59 -4.51 25.80
C GLY A 331 9.97 -3.18 26.19
N ILE A 332 10.81 -2.15 26.38
CA ILE A 332 10.35 -0.76 26.63
C ILE A 332 9.49 -0.27 25.45
N ILE A 333 9.99 -0.37 24.22
CA ILE A 333 9.27 0.11 23.03
C ILE A 333 7.95 -0.64 22.82
N THR A 334 7.89 -1.95 23.06
CA THR A 334 6.64 -2.72 22.96
C THR A 334 5.64 -2.30 24.04
N GLY A 335 6.09 -1.97 25.25
CA GLY A 335 5.20 -1.42 26.27
C GLY A 335 4.66 -0.04 25.89
N LEU A 336 5.46 0.82 25.25
CA LEU A 336 4.97 2.10 24.69
C LEU A 336 3.89 1.83 23.63
N ALA A 337 4.13 0.87 22.74
CA ALA A 337 3.19 0.47 21.72
C ALA A 337 1.86 -0.03 22.30
N TYR A 338 1.92 -0.76 23.43
CA TYR A 338 0.74 -1.19 24.18
C TYR A 338 -0.11 -0.01 24.67
N PHE A 339 0.50 0.97 25.35
CA PHE A 339 -0.23 2.12 25.89
C PHE A 339 -0.81 3.00 24.78
N LEU A 340 -0.05 3.19 23.69
CA LEU A 340 -0.49 3.96 22.52
C LEU A 340 -1.54 3.23 21.66
N SER A 341 -1.76 1.93 21.89
CA SER A 341 -2.62 1.08 21.05
C SER A 341 -2.19 1.07 19.59
N THR A 342 -0.88 0.98 19.42
CA THR A 342 -0.19 0.85 18.13
C THR A 342 -0.66 -0.38 17.36
N ARG A 343 -0.66 -0.31 16.03
CA ARG A 343 -1.03 -1.41 15.13
C ARG A 343 -0.08 -1.50 13.93
N ASP A 344 0.00 -2.67 13.29
CA ASP A 344 0.60 -2.86 11.96
C ASP A 344 2.13 -2.71 11.90
N TYR A 345 2.84 -3.14 12.94
CA TYR A 345 4.31 -3.19 12.93
C TYR A 345 4.83 -4.56 12.50
N HIS A 346 4.90 -4.73 11.18
CA HIS A 346 5.59 -5.87 10.56
C HIS A 346 7.12 -5.69 10.54
N TYR A 347 7.84 -6.75 10.18
CA TYR A 347 9.31 -6.77 10.15
C TYR A 347 9.95 -5.66 9.31
N GLU A 348 9.27 -5.13 8.28
CA GLU A 348 9.74 -4.00 7.48
C GLU A 348 9.73 -2.66 8.24
N ASN A 349 8.93 -2.53 9.30
CA ASN A 349 8.72 -1.30 10.07
C ASN A 349 9.69 -1.18 11.26
N VAL A 350 10.59 -2.15 11.44
CA VAL A 350 11.59 -2.16 12.52
C VAL A 350 13.00 -2.31 11.94
N ILE A 351 13.92 -1.46 12.38
CA ILE A 351 15.35 -1.56 12.06
C ILE A 351 16.15 -1.79 13.33
N ALA A 352 16.93 -2.87 13.33
CA ALA A 352 17.99 -3.14 14.30
C ALA A 352 19.21 -2.28 13.96
N SER A 353 19.37 -1.20 14.72
CA SER A 353 20.42 -0.21 14.50
C SER A 353 21.43 -0.26 15.64
N GLY A 354 22.25 -1.32 15.66
CA GLY A 354 23.11 -1.69 16.78
C GLY A 354 22.26 -2.20 17.93
N ASN A 355 22.56 -1.75 19.15
CA ASN A 355 21.82 -2.05 20.38
C ASN A 355 20.44 -1.34 20.49
N CYS A 356 19.86 -0.86 19.39
CA CYS A 356 18.62 -0.08 19.40
C CYS A 356 17.62 -0.61 18.36
N PRO A 357 16.45 -1.12 18.78
CA PRO A 357 15.31 -1.33 17.89
C PRO A 357 14.68 0.02 17.55
N VAL A 358 14.52 0.32 16.27
CA VAL A 358 13.94 1.59 15.80
C VAL A 358 12.68 1.32 15.00
N LEU A 359 11.55 1.82 15.49
CA LEU A 359 10.29 1.92 14.75
C LEU A 359 10.44 3.01 13.69
N ILE A 360 10.30 2.69 12.40
CA ILE A 360 10.59 3.67 11.33
C ILE A 360 9.35 4.26 10.65
N ASP A 361 8.16 3.72 10.93
CA ASP A 361 6.91 4.24 10.39
C ASP A 361 5.93 4.50 11.52
N HIS A 362 5.67 5.77 11.84
CA HIS A 362 4.81 6.15 12.97
C HIS A 362 3.37 6.48 12.58
N GLU A 363 2.95 6.23 11.33
CA GLU A 363 1.62 6.63 10.88
C GLU A 363 0.47 5.91 11.62
N THR A 364 0.73 4.73 12.19
CA THR A 364 -0.20 3.94 13.03
C THR A 364 0.24 3.83 14.49
N ILE A 365 1.14 4.72 14.95
CA ILE A 365 1.74 4.60 16.30
C ILE A 365 0.72 4.76 17.43
N ILE A 366 -0.32 5.58 17.25
CA ILE A 366 -1.36 5.80 18.26
C ILE A 366 -2.75 5.51 17.66
N GLY A 367 -3.58 4.78 18.41
CA GLY A 367 -4.86 4.25 17.91
C GLY A 367 -6.06 4.47 18.83
N PRO A 368 -7.28 4.62 18.27
CA PRO A 368 -8.52 4.68 19.05
C PRO A 368 -8.90 3.30 19.57
N LYS A 369 -9.83 3.29 20.54
CA LYS A 369 -10.55 2.07 20.92
C LYS A 369 -11.69 1.85 19.94
N ILE A 370 -11.60 0.78 19.17
CA ILE A 370 -12.54 0.48 18.08
C ILE A 370 -13.77 -0.21 18.66
N LYS A 371 -14.96 0.30 18.34
CA LYS A 371 -16.26 -0.25 18.72
C LYS A 371 -16.75 -1.33 17.75
N TYR A 372 -16.56 -1.08 16.45
CA TYR A 372 -17.03 -1.93 15.37
C TYR A 372 -15.90 -2.23 14.39
N ARG A 373 -15.50 -3.50 14.28
CA ARG A 373 -14.52 -3.97 13.29
C ARG A 373 -15.20 -4.52 12.05
N ILE A 374 -14.53 -4.40 10.90
CA ILE A 374 -14.95 -4.99 9.61
C ILE A 374 -14.84 -6.52 9.63
N LYS A 375 -13.97 -7.07 10.48
CA LYS A 375 -13.79 -8.51 10.69
C LYS A 375 -14.16 -8.87 12.12
N ASN A 376 -14.68 -10.09 12.32
CA ASN A 376 -14.68 -10.73 13.64
C ASN A 376 -13.24 -11.12 13.98
N ASP A 377 -12.40 -10.14 14.33
CA ASP A 377 -11.12 -10.47 14.97
C ASP A 377 -11.41 -11.17 16.31
N THR A 378 -10.49 -12.02 16.74
CA THR A 378 -10.60 -12.68 18.02
C THR A 378 -10.55 -11.63 19.12
N LYS A 379 -11.51 -11.67 20.06
CA LYS A 379 -11.54 -10.81 21.27
C LYS A 379 -10.20 -10.77 22.03
N ARG A 380 -9.36 -11.79 21.84
CA ARG A 380 -8.04 -11.93 22.45
C ARG A 380 -7.03 -10.85 22.08
N LEU A 381 -7.08 -10.31 20.86
CA LEU A 381 -6.18 -9.22 20.43
C LEU A 381 -6.60 -7.86 20.98
N GLU A 382 -7.87 -7.71 21.36
CA GLU A 382 -8.39 -6.41 21.80
C GLU A 382 -7.79 -6.03 23.15
N ASN A 383 -7.11 -4.87 23.20
CA ASN A 383 -6.40 -4.40 24.38
C ASN A 383 -5.26 -5.33 24.85
N SER A 384 -4.68 -6.10 23.93
CA SER A 384 -3.48 -6.92 24.17
C SER A 384 -2.23 -6.24 23.60
N ILE A 385 -1.08 -6.47 24.21
CA ILE A 385 0.25 -6.10 23.68
C ILE A 385 0.51 -6.64 22.26
N LEU A 386 -0.15 -7.74 21.89
CA LEU A 386 -0.05 -8.38 20.57
C LEU A 386 -0.72 -7.58 19.45
N GLU A 387 -1.54 -6.57 19.77
CA GLU A 387 -2.22 -5.72 18.78
C GLU A 387 -1.23 -4.94 17.89
N SER A 388 -0.02 -4.67 18.42
CA SER A 388 1.05 -3.98 17.70
C SER A 388 1.66 -4.79 16.57
N LEU A 389 1.58 -6.13 16.62
CA LEU A 389 2.31 -7.08 15.76
C LEU A 389 3.84 -7.03 15.89
N LEU A 390 4.39 -6.34 16.90
CA LEU A 390 5.81 -6.41 17.23
C LEU A 390 6.24 -7.81 17.68
N LEU A 391 5.30 -8.57 18.26
CA LEU A 391 5.47 -9.94 18.73
C LEU A 391 4.70 -10.93 17.84
N PRO A 392 5.15 -12.19 17.71
CA PRO A 392 4.46 -13.19 16.91
C PRO A 392 3.06 -13.51 17.48
N THR A 393 2.06 -13.65 16.60
CA THR A 393 0.70 -14.02 17.00
C THR A 393 0.02 -14.90 15.96
N ASP A 394 -0.77 -15.86 16.44
CA ASP A 394 -1.58 -16.77 15.63
C ASP A 394 -2.86 -16.13 15.08
N GLU A 395 -3.33 -15.09 15.76
CA GLU A 395 -4.67 -14.55 15.57
C GLU A 395 -4.83 -13.83 14.22
N THR A 396 -3.72 -13.36 13.64
CA THR A 396 -3.69 -12.74 12.31
C THR A 396 -3.25 -13.70 11.20
N GLY A 397 -2.71 -14.88 11.54
CA GLY A 397 -2.09 -15.80 10.58
C GLY A 397 -0.68 -15.35 10.12
N ASP A 398 -0.14 -14.30 10.72
CA ASP A 398 1.03 -13.54 10.26
C ASP A 398 2.23 -13.68 11.21
N ARG A 399 2.43 -14.87 11.79
CA ARG A 399 3.55 -15.17 12.71
C ARG A 399 4.93 -14.91 12.11
N GLU A 400 5.06 -15.09 10.80
CA GLU A 400 6.33 -14.99 10.08
C GLU A 400 6.75 -13.53 9.80
N ILE A 401 5.90 -12.55 10.10
CA ILE A 401 6.12 -11.15 9.71
C ILE A 401 6.14 -10.18 10.90
N CYS A 402 6.30 -10.65 12.14
CA CYS A 402 6.31 -9.79 13.32
C CYS A 402 7.46 -8.77 13.32
N GLY A 403 7.21 -7.60 13.92
CA GLY A 403 8.12 -6.47 13.92
C GLY A 403 9.50 -6.76 14.49
N LEU A 404 9.62 -7.34 15.69
CA LEU A 404 10.92 -7.58 16.34
C LEU A 404 11.63 -8.86 15.87
N GLY A 405 11.02 -9.57 14.92
CA GLY A 405 11.48 -10.85 14.43
C GLY A 405 11.31 -11.95 15.46
N SER A 406 11.30 -13.19 14.97
CA SER A 406 11.12 -14.40 15.78
C SER A 406 11.84 -15.56 15.11
N VAL A 407 12.04 -16.68 15.81
CA VAL A 407 12.54 -17.91 15.17
C VAL A 407 11.55 -18.44 14.11
N ALA A 408 10.27 -18.07 14.22
CA ALA A 408 9.24 -18.40 13.24
C ALA A 408 9.36 -17.60 11.94
N GLN A 409 10.10 -16.47 11.94
CA GLN A 409 10.31 -15.65 10.76
C GLN A 409 11.12 -16.43 9.71
N LYS A 410 10.46 -16.80 8.62
CA LYS A 410 11.13 -17.49 7.52
C LYS A 410 12.10 -16.55 6.84
N LYS A 411 13.37 -16.97 6.78
CA LYS A 411 14.41 -16.33 5.96
C LYS A 411 14.07 -16.33 4.48
N SER A 412 13.26 -17.29 4.04
CA SER A 412 12.78 -17.32 2.67
C SER A 412 11.43 -17.99 2.52
N LYS A 413 10.62 -17.50 1.58
CA LYS A 413 9.36 -18.12 1.17
C LYS A 413 9.48 -18.58 -0.27
N THR A 414 9.18 -19.86 -0.52
CA THR A 414 9.03 -20.33 -1.90
C THR A 414 7.61 -20.04 -2.35
N ILE A 415 7.49 -19.22 -3.38
CA ILE A 415 6.21 -18.92 -4.02
C ILE A 415 6.23 -19.42 -5.46
N ILE A 416 5.07 -19.84 -5.94
CA ILE A 416 4.87 -20.11 -7.38
C ILE A 416 4.43 -18.80 -8.00
N SER A 417 5.30 -18.25 -8.84
CA SER A 417 5.05 -17.01 -9.59
C SER A 417 5.13 -17.30 -11.09
N PRO A 418 4.35 -16.63 -11.93
CA PRO A 418 4.52 -16.77 -13.37
C PRO A 418 5.86 -16.19 -13.83
N LYS A 419 6.64 -17.01 -14.54
CA LYS A 419 7.85 -16.60 -15.26
C LYS A 419 7.57 -16.50 -16.75
N ILE A 420 8.16 -15.49 -17.36
CA ILE A 420 8.12 -15.33 -18.81
C ILE A 420 9.40 -15.93 -19.34
N ILE A 421 9.25 -16.87 -20.26
CA ILE A 421 10.37 -17.41 -21.01
C ILE A 421 10.36 -16.83 -22.40
N ASN A 422 11.56 -16.57 -22.93
CA ASN A 422 11.76 -15.93 -24.22
C ASN A 422 11.00 -14.60 -24.33
N PRO A 423 11.23 -13.63 -23.42
CA PRO A 423 10.61 -12.32 -23.53
C PRO A 423 10.93 -11.70 -24.90
N ASN A 424 9.94 -11.02 -25.47
CA ASN A 424 10.01 -10.30 -26.74
C ASN A 424 10.40 -11.17 -27.95
N ARG A 425 9.98 -12.44 -27.94
CA ARG A 425 10.26 -13.43 -28.98
C ARG A 425 9.01 -14.18 -29.41
N ASP A 426 9.09 -14.83 -30.56
CA ASP A 426 7.97 -15.56 -31.17
C ASP A 426 7.54 -16.77 -30.32
N THR A 427 8.48 -17.30 -29.53
CA THR A 427 8.29 -18.42 -28.59
C THR A 427 7.90 -17.97 -27.18
N MET A 428 7.55 -16.70 -26.97
CA MET A 428 7.20 -16.16 -25.65
C MET A 428 6.07 -16.96 -25.03
N LYS A 429 6.27 -17.44 -23.79
CA LYS A 429 5.21 -18.11 -23.02
C LYS A 429 5.36 -17.86 -21.53
N LYS A 430 4.23 -17.96 -20.83
CA LYS A 430 4.13 -17.87 -19.37
C LYS A 430 4.17 -19.27 -18.78
N VAL A 431 5.14 -19.53 -17.90
CA VAL A 431 5.30 -20.81 -17.20
C VAL A 431 5.33 -20.57 -15.69
N PRO A 432 4.83 -21.51 -14.86
CA PRO A 432 5.02 -21.40 -13.42
C PRO A 432 6.51 -21.55 -13.07
N GLN A 433 7.00 -20.69 -12.20
CA GLN A 433 8.35 -20.76 -11.62
C GLN A 433 8.25 -20.75 -10.10
N CYS A 434 9.00 -21.65 -9.46
CA CYS A 434 9.27 -21.55 -8.03
C CYS A 434 10.33 -20.46 -7.83
N ILE A 435 9.96 -19.40 -7.11
CA ILE A 435 10.87 -18.33 -6.72
C ILE A 435 11.04 -18.43 -5.20
N THR A 436 12.28 -18.56 -4.76
CA THR A 436 12.66 -18.38 -3.37
C THR A 436 12.84 -16.89 -3.14
N GLN A 437 11.87 -16.25 -2.47
CA GLN A 437 12.04 -14.88 -2.00
C GLN A 437 12.80 -14.93 -0.68
N ASN A 438 13.99 -14.33 -0.64
CA ASN A 438 14.70 -14.10 0.60
C ASN A 438 14.10 -12.87 1.28
N ASN A 439 13.71 -13.02 2.53
CA ASN A 439 13.32 -11.91 3.38
C ASN A 439 14.61 -11.35 3.99
N GLU A 440 15.23 -10.36 3.34
CA GLU A 440 16.29 -9.58 3.97
C GLU A 440 15.64 -8.70 5.06
N SER A 441 15.56 -9.25 6.26
CA SER A 441 14.92 -8.58 7.38
C SER A 441 15.97 -7.80 8.17
N LYS A 442 15.70 -6.51 8.38
CA LYS A 442 16.60 -5.60 9.11
C LYS A 442 16.20 -5.44 10.57
N ASN A 443 15.24 -6.22 11.04
CA ASN A 443 14.61 -6.12 12.35
C ASN A 443 15.21 -7.03 13.43
N ILE A 444 16.09 -7.95 13.04
CA ILE A 444 16.76 -8.89 13.95
C ILE A 444 18.19 -8.38 14.22
N PRO A 445 18.62 -8.22 15.48
CA PRO A 445 19.99 -7.83 15.79
C PRO A 445 20.96 -8.95 15.41
N HIS A 446 22.10 -8.59 14.85
CA HIS A 446 23.16 -9.55 14.52
C HIS A 446 24.46 -9.17 15.20
N LEU A 447 25.27 -10.18 15.51
CA LEU A 447 26.65 -10.03 15.98
C LEU A 447 27.53 -10.97 15.15
N ASN A 448 28.53 -10.42 14.43
CA ASN A 448 29.39 -11.16 13.51
C ASN A 448 28.59 -11.94 12.44
N ASN A 449 27.58 -11.31 11.82
CA ASN A 449 26.61 -11.92 10.89
C ASN A 449 25.75 -13.06 11.47
N VAL A 450 25.75 -13.28 12.79
CA VAL A 450 24.88 -14.28 13.44
C VAL A 450 23.63 -13.58 13.98
N PRO A 451 22.41 -13.98 13.57
CA PRO A 451 21.18 -13.43 14.12
C PRO A 451 20.94 -13.93 15.55
N TYR A 452 20.50 -13.03 16.43
CA TYR A 452 20.03 -13.37 17.77
C TYR A 452 18.53 -13.10 17.82
N HIS A 453 17.76 -14.07 18.30
CA HIS A 453 16.29 -14.03 18.25
C HIS A 453 15.70 -13.69 19.63
N ILE A 454 14.49 -13.10 19.63
CA ILE A 454 13.84 -12.59 20.84
C ILE A 454 13.57 -13.69 21.87
N GLU A 455 13.31 -14.91 21.40
CA GLU A 455 13.03 -16.08 22.24
C GLU A 455 14.20 -16.40 23.18
N ASP A 456 15.45 -16.21 22.73
CA ASP A 456 16.65 -16.43 23.55
C ASP A 456 16.86 -15.33 24.62
N TYR A 457 16.19 -14.19 24.45
CA TYR A 457 16.29 -13.01 25.33
C TYR A 457 14.95 -12.63 25.97
N LYS A 458 14.02 -13.59 26.09
CA LYS A 458 12.67 -13.39 26.63
C LYS A 458 12.69 -12.64 27.96
N ASP A 459 13.51 -13.08 28.91
CA ASP A 459 13.53 -12.51 30.26
C ASP A 459 14.08 -11.07 30.25
N THR A 460 15.07 -10.78 29.40
CA THR A 460 15.61 -9.42 29.20
C THR A 460 14.57 -8.50 28.58
N PHE A 461 13.82 -9.00 27.58
CA PHE A 461 12.70 -8.28 26.99
C PHE A 461 11.60 -7.97 28.02
N ILE A 462 11.17 -8.97 28.80
CA ILE A 462 10.17 -8.79 29.86
C ILE A 462 10.68 -7.79 30.91
N SER A 463 11.97 -7.82 31.25
CA SER A 463 12.56 -6.83 32.17
C SER A 463 12.41 -5.40 31.65
N GLY A 464 12.68 -5.16 30.38
CA GLY A 464 12.48 -3.87 29.73
C GLY A 464 11.02 -3.42 29.75
N PHE A 465 10.08 -4.33 29.44
CA PHE A 465 8.65 -4.07 29.53
C PHE A 465 8.22 -3.68 30.94
N ILE A 466 8.66 -4.43 31.95
CA ILE A 466 8.38 -4.18 33.37
C ILE A 466 8.92 -2.81 33.80
N LYS A 467 10.14 -2.44 33.39
CA LYS A 467 10.74 -1.13 33.69
C LYS A 467 9.86 0.03 33.21
N LEU A 468 9.39 -0.05 31.96
CA LEU A 468 8.46 0.96 31.44
C LEU A 468 7.14 0.94 32.22
N TYR A 469 6.56 -0.24 32.47
CA TYR A 469 5.27 -0.33 33.12
C TYR A 469 5.31 0.29 34.54
N HIS A 470 6.38 0.03 35.30
CA HIS A 470 6.60 0.68 36.59
C HIS A 470 6.77 2.19 36.45
N LEU A 471 7.52 2.67 35.45
CA LEU A 471 7.64 4.10 35.19
C LEU A 471 6.26 4.76 34.99
N ILE A 472 5.36 4.12 34.23
CA ILE A 472 3.99 4.60 34.02
C ILE A 472 3.18 4.59 35.33
N LEU A 473 3.27 3.52 36.13
CA LEU A 473 2.58 3.42 37.42
C LEU A 473 3.03 4.54 38.39
N ASP A 474 4.34 4.76 38.50
CA ASP A 474 4.93 5.72 39.42
C ASP A 474 4.65 7.18 39.00
N ASN A 475 4.37 7.42 37.73
CA ASN A 475 4.14 8.75 37.16
C ASN A 475 2.71 8.97 36.64
N LYS A 476 1.74 8.15 37.05
CA LYS A 476 0.36 8.21 36.53
C LYS A 476 -0.26 9.59 36.62
N GLU A 477 -0.17 10.24 37.78
CA GLU A 477 -0.72 11.59 37.98
C GLU A 477 -0.05 12.64 37.08
N PHE A 478 1.27 12.56 36.91
CA PHE A 478 2.02 13.45 36.02
C PHE A 478 1.66 13.21 34.56
N LEU A 479 1.57 11.96 34.13
CA LEU A 479 1.22 11.60 32.76
C LEU A 479 -0.20 12.00 32.37
N LEU A 480 -1.10 12.16 33.34
CA LEU A 480 -2.45 12.66 33.12
C LEU A 480 -2.59 14.19 33.29
N SER A 481 -1.49 14.89 33.61
CA SER A 481 -1.48 16.34 33.79
C SER A 481 -1.31 17.11 32.47
N GLU A 482 -1.48 18.44 32.52
CA GLU A 482 -1.27 19.33 31.36
C GLU A 482 0.19 19.38 30.89
N GLN A 483 1.15 19.06 31.76
CA GLN A 483 2.59 19.09 31.45
C GLN A 483 3.09 17.73 30.90
N SER A 484 2.21 16.76 30.71
CA SER A 484 2.56 15.43 30.27
C SER A 484 3.17 15.40 28.86
N PRO A 485 4.23 14.61 28.62
CA PRO A 485 4.77 14.41 27.27
C PRO A 485 3.74 13.80 26.31
N ILE A 486 2.73 13.07 26.80
CA ILE A 486 1.72 12.45 25.93
C ILE A 486 0.80 13.49 25.28
N ASN A 487 0.72 14.71 25.81
CA ASN A 487 -0.10 15.78 25.23
C ASN A 487 0.44 16.25 23.86
N SER A 488 1.69 15.92 23.53
CA SER A 488 2.27 16.12 22.18
C SER A 488 1.51 15.35 21.08
N PHE A 489 0.78 14.29 21.43
CA PHE A 489 -0.06 13.52 20.51
C PHE A 489 -1.44 14.16 20.26
N GLU A 490 -1.79 15.25 20.93
CA GLU A 490 -3.08 15.92 20.71
C GLU A 490 -3.14 16.58 19.32
N ASN A 491 -4.31 16.49 18.70
CA ASN A 491 -4.61 17.08 17.40
C ASN A 491 -3.70 16.60 16.24
N LYS A 492 -3.25 15.34 16.28
CA LYS A 492 -2.39 14.76 15.23
C LYS A 492 -3.19 13.96 14.22
N LYS A 493 -2.79 14.02 12.95
CA LYS A 493 -3.35 13.18 11.89
C LYS A 493 -2.61 11.84 11.86
N VAL A 494 -3.33 10.74 12.02
CA VAL A 494 -2.78 9.37 12.03
C VAL A 494 -3.58 8.45 11.12
N ARG A 495 -2.92 7.45 10.54
CA ARG A 495 -3.55 6.46 9.67
C ARG A 495 -4.43 5.53 10.50
N PHE A 496 -5.65 5.31 10.01
CA PHE A 496 -6.59 4.37 10.59
C PHE A 496 -6.79 3.18 9.65
N LEU A 497 -6.51 1.97 10.15
CA LEU A 497 -6.63 0.75 9.39
C LEU A 497 -8.05 0.19 9.48
N VAL A 498 -8.83 0.47 8.45
CA VAL A 498 -10.20 -0.04 8.28
C VAL A 498 -10.22 -1.54 7.99
N ARG A 499 -9.25 -2.01 7.20
CA ARG A 499 -9.11 -3.39 6.74
C ARG A 499 -7.63 -3.68 6.48
N ASN A 500 -7.21 -4.94 6.64
CA ASN A 500 -5.87 -5.38 6.25
C ASN A 500 -5.63 -5.12 4.74
N THR A 501 -4.46 -4.55 4.43
CA THR A 501 -4.04 -4.12 3.10
C THR A 501 -3.98 -5.28 2.09
N GLU A 502 -3.73 -6.51 2.53
CA GLU A 502 -3.65 -7.70 1.70
C GLU A 502 -4.97 -7.98 0.96
N VAL A 503 -6.12 -7.64 1.56
CA VAL A 503 -7.43 -7.80 0.91
C VAL A 503 -7.54 -6.91 -0.31
N TYR A 504 -7.07 -5.66 -0.22
CA TYR A 504 -7.07 -4.72 -1.32
C TYR A 504 -6.07 -5.13 -2.40
N PHE A 505 -4.86 -5.57 -2.00
CA PHE A 505 -3.86 -6.06 -2.94
C PHE A 505 -4.39 -7.24 -3.77
N LYS A 506 -5.00 -8.24 -3.12
CA LYS A 506 -5.64 -9.39 -3.79
C LYS A 506 -6.72 -8.94 -4.77
N LEU A 507 -7.54 -7.96 -4.39
CA LEU A 507 -8.58 -7.42 -5.28
C LEU A 507 -7.97 -6.72 -6.51
N LEU A 508 -6.96 -5.87 -6.33
CA LEU A 508 -6.28 -5.21 -7.45
C LEU A 508 -5.65 -6.22 -8.43
N VAL A 509 -5.05 -7.29 -7.91
CA VAL A 509 -4.52 -8.38 -8.73
C VAL A 509 -5.65 -9.05 -9.53
N ILE A 510 -6.79 -9.34 -8.91
CA ILE A 510 -7.95 -9.91 -9.62
C ILE A 510 -8.44 -8.97 -10.71
N LEU A 511 -8.58 -7.67 -10.42
CA LEU A 511 -9.07 -6.66 -11.36
C LEU A 511 -8.13 -6.44 -12.56
N SER A 512 -6.86 -6.84 -12.46
CA SER A 512 -5.90 -6.82 -13.59
C SER A 512 -6.11 -7.96 -14.61
N HIS A 513 -7.06 -8.86 -14.40
CA HIS A 513 -7.33 -9.96 -15.33
C HIS A 513 -7.99 -9.45 -16.63
N PRO A 514 -7.61 -9.97 -17.81
CA PRO A 514 -8.14 -9.53 -19.11
C PRO A 514 -9.68 -9.54 -19.20
N GLU A 515 -10.33 -10.47 -18.48
CA GLU A 515 -11.80 -10.56 -18.42
C GLU A 515 -12.46 -9.32 -17.79
N TYR A 516 -11.84 -8.71 -16.79
CA TYR A 516 -12.36 -7.47 -16.18
C TYR A 516 -11.89 -6.24 -16.95
N LEU A 517 -10.70 -6.29 -17.54
CA LEU A 517 -10.15 -5.17 -18.30
C LEU A 517 -10.92 -4.89 -19.62
N LYS A 518 -11.61 -5.91 -20.16
CA LYS A 518 -12.47 -5.78 -21.35
C LYS A 518 -13.91 -5.31 -21.06
N ASP A 519 -14.37 -5.40 -19.81
CA ASP A 519 -15.77 -5.20 -19.44
C ASP A 519 -15.89 -4.39 -18.14
N SER A 520 -16.14 -3.09 -18.27
CA SER A 520 -16.19 -2.16 -17.12
C SER A 520 -17.33 -2.49 -16.15
N THR A 521 -18.41 -3.11 -16.61
CA THR A 521 -19.51 -3.58 -15.76
C THR A 521 -19.04 -4.71 -14.86
N MET A 522 -18.38 -5.74 -15.43
CA MET A 522 -17.80 -6.82 -14.62
C MET A 522 -16.72 -6.30 -13.68
N TYR A 523 -15.88 -5.38 -14.15
CA TYR A 523 -14.84 -4.74 -13.32
C TYR A 523 -15.45 -4.08 -12.08
N GLY A 524 -16.47 -3.23 -12.26
CA GLY A 524 -17.11 -2.53 -11.15
C GLY A 524 -17.88 -3.48 -10.23
N ILE A 525 -18.62 -4.45 -10.77
CA ILE A 525 -19.32 -5.46 -9.95
C ILE A 525 -18.31 -6.27 -9.12
N LYS A 526 -17.11 -6.55 -9.63
CA LYS A 526 -16.12 -7.33 -8.90
C LYS A 526 -15.61 -6.60 -7.65
N GLN A 527 -15.59 -5.26 -7.66
CA GLN A 527 -15.24 -4.46 -6.47
C GLN A 527 -16.24 -4.69 -5.31
N GLU A 528 -17.47 -5.10 -5.62
CA GLU A 528 -18.53 -5.33 -4.63
C GLU A 528 -18.28 -6.51 -3.70
N VAL A 529 -17.21 -7.28 -3.91
CA VAL A 529 -16.71 -8.22 -2.90
C VAL A 529 -16.38 -7.51 -1.58
N LEU A 530 -16.01 -6.22 -1.62
CA LEU A 530 -15.73 -5.43 -0.42
C LEU A 530 -16.99 -5.22 0.45
N SER A 531 -18.17 -5.17 -0.18
CA SER A 531 -19.46 -4.92 0.49
C SER A 531 -19.84 -6.01 1.51
N LYS A 532 -19.33 -7.24 1.33
CA LYS A 532 -19.66 -8.38 2.19
C LYS A 532 -19.41 -8.10 3.67
N ALA A 533 -18.33 -7.38 3.97
CA ALA A 533 -17.99 -7.09 5.35
C ALA A 533 -18.96 -6.07 5.98
N TYR A 534 -19.51 -5.15 5.18
CA TYR A 534 -20.55 -4.19 5.59
C TYR A 534 -21.92 -4.84 5.76
N MET A 535 -22.22 -5.86 4.95
CA MET A 535 -23.47 -6.60 5.07
C MET A 535 -23.54 -7.43 6.36
N VAL A 536 -22.40 -7.91 6.85
CA VAL A 536 -22.31 -8.64 8.12
C VAL A 536 -22.42 -7.70 9.31
N ASN A 537 -21.79 -6.53 9.24
CA ASN A 537 -21.79 -5.55 10.32
C ASN A 537 -22.68 -4.34 9.99
N LYS A 538 -23.95 -4.41 10.42
CA LYS A 538 -24.99 -3.39 10.19
C LYS A 538 -24.66 -1.99 10.75
N HIS A 539 -23.63 -1.87 11.58
CA HIS A 539 -23.18 -0.59 12.13
C HIS A 539 -22.14 0.11 11.24
N LEU A 540 -21.60 -0.57 10.23
CA LEU A 540 -20.67 0.05 9.28
C LEU A 540 -21.45 0.85 8.23
N ASN A 541 -21.04 2.10 8.06
CA ASN A 541 -21.64 3.02 7.09
C ASN A 541 -21.21 2.65 5.65
N THR A 542 -22.16 2.68 4.70
CA THR A 542 -21.89 2.49 3.27
C THR A 542 -21.08 3.62 2.62
N GLY A 543 -20.97 4.79 3.26
CA GLY A 543 -20.03 5.83 2.88
C GLY A 543 -18.58 5.36 2.85
N LEU A 544 -18.19 4.50 3.81
CA LEU A 544 -16.83 3.95 3.88
C LEU A 544 -16.56 2.99 2.72
N LEU A 545 -17.54 2.13 2.38
CA LEU A 545 -17.49 1.26 1.21
C LEU A 545 -17.37 2.07 -0.09
N LYS A 546 -18.10 3.17 -0.21
CA LYS A 546 -17.97 4.08 -1.35
C LYS A 546 -16.54 4.62 -1.49
N SER A 547 -15.94 5.08 -0.39
CA SER A 547 -14.56 5.57 -0.39
C SER A 547 -13.54 4.48 -0.74
N GLU A 548 -13.70 3.25 -0.22
CA GLU A 548 -12.86 2.10 -0.61
C GLU A 548 -12.93 1.86 -2.14
N ARG A 549 -14.13 1.88 -2.75
CA ARG A 549 -14.32 1.69 -4.19
C ARG A 549 -13.65 2.77 -5.03
N GLU A 550 -13.78 4.03 -4.61
CA GLU A 550 -13.18 5.18 -5.30
C GLU A 550 -11.64 5.05 -5.33
N GLN A 551 -11.03 4.68 -4.20
CA GLN A 551 -9.58 4.48 -4.10
C GLN A 551 -9.10 3.25 -4.90
N ILE A 552 -9.83 2.12 -4.85
CA ILE A 552 -9.53 0.92 -5.64
C ILE A 552 -9.65 1.19 -7.15
N THR A 553 -10.62 1.99 -7.56
CA THR A 553 -10.80 2.38 -8.97
C THR A 553 -9.61 3.17 -9.50
N LEU A 554 -8.95 3.95 -8.64
CA LEU A 554 -7.72 4.65 -8.95
C LEU A 554 -6.46 3.77 -8.89
N GLY A 555 -6.60 2.51 -8.46
CA GLY A 555 -5.51 1.53 -8.36
C GLY A 555 -4.67 1.62 -7.08
N ASP A 556 -5.16 2.34 -6.05
CA ASP A 556 -4.47 2.49 -4.77
C ASP A 556 -4.95 1.45 -3.74
N ILE A 557 -4.12 1.23 -2.71
CA ILE A 557 -4.56 0.62 -1.46
C ILE A 557 -5.32 1.71 -0.67
N PRO A 558 -6.62 1.50 -0.34
CA PRO A 558 -7.39 2.46 0.42
C PRO A 558 -6.72 2.84 1.74
N ALA A 559 -6.60 4.14 1.99
CA ALA A 559 -6.06 4.71 3.21
C ALA A 559 -7.09 5.65 3.85
N PHE A 560 -7.13 5.63 5.17
CA PHE A 560 -8.02 6.46 5.97
C PHE A 560 -7.21 7.12 7.08
N TYR A 561 -7.62 8.31 7.48
CA TYR A 561 -6.91 9.08 8.50
C TYR A 561 -7.90 9.62 9.52
N ILE A 562 -7.45 9.70 10.76
CA ILE A 562 -8.20 10.30 11.86
C ILE A 562 -7.36 11.39 12.52
N ASN A 563 -8.04 12.34 13.16
CA ASN A 563 -7.40 13.19 14.15
C ASN A 563 -7.42 12.45 15.51
N THR A 564 -6.33 12.51 16.28
CA THR A 564 -6.22 11.79 17.57
C THR A 564 -7.28 12.20 18.61
N LEU A 565 -7.92 13.36 18.44
CA LEU A 565 -9.03 13.83 19.28
C LEU A 565 -10.42 13.53 18.69
N SER A 566 -10.50 12.97 17.48
CA SER A 566 -11.78 12.70 16.83
C SER A 566 -12.45 11.42 17.34
N ASP A 567 -13.72 11.51 17.65
CA ASP A 567 -14.60 10.40 18.04
C ASP A 567 -15.23 9.66 16.84
N HIS A 568 -14.92 10.07 15.61
CA HIS A 568 -15.42 9.46 14.38
C HIS A 568 -14.35 9.46 13.29
N LEU A 569 -14.54 8.63 12.26
CA LEU A 569 -13.79 8.74 11.02
C LEU A 569 -14.50 9.75 10.11
N LEU A 570 -13.79 10.80 9.69
CA LEU A 570 -14.26 11.77 8.70
C LEU A 570 -13.78 11.35 7.32
N LEU A 571 -14.71 11.05 6.42
CA LEU A 571 -14.41 10.72 5.03
C LEU A 571 -14.18 12.00 4.21
N GLU A 572 -13.53 11.88 3.06
CA GLU A 572 -13.22 13.03 2.18
C GLU A 572 -14.47 13.75 1.67
N ASN A 573 -15.60 13.06 1.55
CA ASN A 573 -16.90 13.62 1.19
C ASN A 573 -17.58 14.41 2.34
N GLY A 574 -16.92 14.52 3.51
CA GLY A 574 -17.42 15.19 4.71
C GLY A 574 -18.33 14.32 5.59
N GLU A 575 -18.56 13.07 5.22
CA GLU A 575 -19.38 12.14 5.98
C GLU A 575 -18.66 11.61 7.22
N LYS A 576 -19.39 11.49 8.32
CA LYS A 576 -18.88 10.98 9.59
C LYS A 576 -19.28 9.52 9.78
N VAL A 577 -18.32 8.68 10.13
CA VAL A 577 -18.53 7.25 10.42
C VAL A 577 -18.20 6.98 11.89
N ASP A 578 -19.22 6.55 12.65
CA ASP A 578 -19.09 6.19 14.07
C ASP A 578 -18.49 4.78 14.23
N LEU A 579 -17.17 4.72 14.47
CA LEU A 579 -16.42 3.48 14.62
C LEU A 579 -15.74 3.33 15.99
N PHE A 580 -15.74 4.37 16.82
CA PHE A 580 -14.85 4.46 17.99
C PHE A 580 -15.66 4.49 19.28
N ASP A 581 -15.24 3.69 20.26
CA ASP A 581 -15.71 3.83 21.65
C ASP A 581 -15.00 4.97 22.37
N MET A 582 -13.72 5.17 22.03
CA MET A 582 -12.88 6.25 22.54
C MET A 582 -11.95 6.72 21.42
N ASN A 583 -11.75 8.04 21.33
CA ASN A 583 -10.71 8.58 20.44
C ASN A 583 -9.31 8.15 20.91
N ALA A 584 -8.29 8.38 20.08
CA ALA A 584 -6.93 7.90 20.36
C ALA A 584 -6.35 8.45 21.67
N MET A 585 -6.57 9.74 21.96
CA MET A 585 -6.10 10.37 23.20
C MET A 585 -6.84 9.88 24.43
N GLN A 586 -8.16 9.73 24.35
CA GLN A 586 -8.99 9.18 25.43
C GLN A 586 -8.58 7.75 25.74
N ASN A 587 -8.33 6.93 24.71
CA ASN A 587 -7.89 5.56 24.86
C ASN A 587 -6.52 5.47 25.56
N LEU A 588 -5.55 6.29 25.14
CA LEU A 588 -4.24 6.39 25.80
C LEU A 588 -4.37 6.80 27.28
N LYS A 589 -5.10 7.89 27.56
CA LYS A 589 -5.32 8.37 28.94
C LYS A 589 -6.04 7.32 29.80
N ASN A 590 -7.04 6.63 29.24
CA ASN A 590 -7.76 5.55 29.93
C ASN A 590 -6.84 4.35 30.24
N LYS A 591 -5.94 3.95 29.32
CA LYS A 591 -4.96 2.89 29.58
C LYS A 591 -3.98 3.27 30.69
N ILE A 592 -3.51 4.52 30.70
CA ILE A 592 -2.64 5.03 31.78
C ILE A 592 -3.40 5.04 33.12
N GLU A 593 -4.63 5.57 33.14
CA GLU A 593 -5.46 5.64 34.34
C GLU A 593 -5.75 4.26 34.92
N SER A 594 -6.06 3.28 34.08
CA SER A 594 -6.38 1.90 34.47
C SER A 594 -5.16 1.00 34.68
N ALA A 595 -3.94 1.46 34.40
CA ALA A 595 -2.71 0.67 34.57
C ALA A 595 -2.59 0.14 36.01
N SER A 596 -2.29 -1.15 36.15
CA SER A 596 -2.15 -1.83 37.44
C SER A 596 -1.15 -2.98 37.35
N ILE A 597 -0.71 -3.50 38.50
CA ILE A 597 0.19 -4.67 38.54
C ILE A 597 -0.50 -5.91 37.93
N GLU A 598 -1.82 -6.06 38.14
CA GLU A 598 -2.60 -7.14 37.56
C GLU A 598 -2.61 -7.05 36.02
N ASN A 599 -2.83 -5.84 35.47
CA ASN A 599 -2.76 -5.66 34.03
C ASN A 599 -1.33 -5.85 33.48
N CYS A 600 -0.30 -5.42 34.20
CA CYS A 600 1.09 -5.71 33.84
C CYS A 600 1.33 -7.22 33.71
N ASN A 601 0.91 -8.00 34.70
CA ASN A 601 1.05 -9.46 34.70
C ASN A 601 0.26 -10.11 33.56
N GLU A 602 -0.97 -9.64 33.28
CA GLU A 602 -1.76 -10.12 32.14
C GLU A 602 -1.05 -9.87 30.80
N GLN A 603 -0.40 -8.71 30.63
CA GLN A 603 0.38 -8.44 29.42
C GLN A 603 1.65 -9.30 29.35
N ILE A 604 2.28 -9.61 30.48
CA ILE A 604 3.40 -10.57 30.55
C ILE A 604 2.93 -11.96 30.11
N ASP A 605 1.75 -12.42 30.54
CA ASP A 605 1.20 -13.72 30.12
C ASP A 605 1.04 -13.78 28.58
N PHE A 606 0.59 -12.69 27.95
CA PHE A 606 0.52 -12.59 26.48
C PHE A 606 1.91 -12.64 25.82
N ILE A 607 2.92 -11.96 26.39
CA ILE A 607 4.31 -12.00 25.89
C ILE A 607 4.85 -13.43 26.00
N GLU A 608 4.67 -14.05 27.17
CA GLU A 608 5.18 -15.40 27.42
C GLU A 608 4.53 -16.42 26.51
N GLU A 609 3.21 -16.37 26.33
CA GLU A 609 2.52 -17.26 25.40
C GLU A 609 3.01 -17.07 23.96
N SER A 610 3.10 -15.81 23.52
CA SER A 610 3.58 -15.45 22.18
C SER A 610 4.95 -16.05 21.90
N LEU A 611 5.87 -16.00 22.86
CA LEU A 611 7.25 -16.49 22.69
C LEU A 611 7.42 -17.99 23.02
N SER A 612 6.58 -18.56 23.89
CA SER A 612 6.68 -19.98 24.31
C SER A 612 6.16 -20.96 23.28
N LEU A 613 5.23 -20.54 22.42
CA LEU A 613 4.69 -21.37 21.32
C LEU A 613 5.78 -21.81 20.31
N HIS A 614 7.00 -21.29 20.42
CA HIS A 614 8.04 -21.37 19.38
C HIS A 614 9.35 -22.02 19.82
N ALA A 615 9.53 -22.38 21.10
CA ALA A 615 10.68 -23.17 21.57
C ALA A 615 10.56 -24.68 21.27
N VAL A 616 9.38 -25.18 20.90
CA VAL A 616 9.08 -26.63 20.83
C VAL A 616 9.16 -27.21 19.41
N ASN A 617 9.33 -26.38 18.36
CA ASN A 617 9.36 -26.84 16.97
C ASN A 617 10.59 -26.37 16.16
N ALA A 618 11.68 -25.99 16.83
CA ALA A 618 12.96 -25.66 16.20
C ALA A 618 13.86 -26.90 16.05
#